data_AF-A0A5A7RG11-F1
#
_entry.id   AF-A0A5A7RG11-F1
#
_cell.length_a   1.000
_cell.length_b   1.000
_cell.length_c   1.000
_cell.angle_alpha   90.00
_cell.angle_beta   90.00
_cell.angle_gamma   90.00
#
_symmetry.space_group_name_H-M   'P 1'
#
loop_
_entity.id
_entity.type
_entity.pdbx_description
1 polymer ?
#
loop_
_entity_poly.entity_id
_entity_poly.type
_entity_poly.pdbx_seq_one_letter_code
_entity_poly.pdbx_strand_id
1 'polypeptide(L)'
;HAGLGLSVEGAITTCINRRCCNCCSPYLSEINTTFKVWIIPSTRLVRDSSCQLPDIGGEDPSVLYVKPGYEADLDSLIQDTIRLAISVKETCSQACDKSEPKVHYLGIRNSASTEKRWFKLLELKEKHHFKI
;
A
#
# COMPACT_ATOMS: atom_id res chain seq x y z
N HIS A 1 -2.45 18.56 10.43
CA HIS A 1 -3.41 19.08 9.44
C HIS A 1 -4.59 19.74 10.18
N ALA A 2 -4.64 21.07 10.25
CA ALA A 2 -5.75 21.82 10.84
C ALA A 2 -6.61 22.39 9.71
N GLY A 3 -7.61 21.62 9.28
CA GLY A 3 -8.52 21.96 8.20
C GLY A 3 -9.65 20.93 8.13
N LEU A 4 -10.81 21.31 7.58
CA LEU A 4 -11.97 20.44 7.40
C LEU A 4 -11.61 19.27 6.47
N GLY A 5 -11.30 18.12 7.04
CA GLY A 5 -10.99 16.88 6.33
C GLY A 5 -11.85 15.73 6.85
N LEU A 6 -12.10 14.74 6.00
CA LEU A 6 -12.81 13.52 6.36
C LEU A 6 -11.79 12.42 6.59
N SER A 7 -11.96 11.60 7.62
CA SER A 7 -11.17 10.38 7.78
C SER A 7 -12.00 9.19 7.33
N VAL A 8 -11.41 8.36 6.46
CA VAL A 8 -11.98 7.09 6.02
C VAL A 8 -11.11 5.98 6.57
N GLU A 9 -11.75 5.00 7.19
CA GLU A 9 -11.11 3.77 7.66
C GLU A 9 -11.82 2.59 6.99
N GLY A 10 -11.05 1.67 6.42
CA GLY A 10 -11.54 0.52 5.68
C GLY A 10 -10.83 -0.76 6.12
N ALA A 11 -11.55 -1.88 5.99
CA ALA A 11 -11.00 -3.21 6.19
C ALA A 11 -10.94 -3.93 4.85
N ILE A 12 -9.82 -4.60 4.59
CA ILE A 12 -9.57 -5.40 3.40
C ILE A 12 -9.41 -6.85 3.85
N THR A 13 -10.36 -7.69 3.44
CA THR A 13 -10.30 -9.14 3.60
C THR A 13 -10.29 -9.79 2.23
N THR A 14 -9.16 -10.40 1.86
CA THR A 14 -9.01 -11.07 0.56
C THR A 14 -8.04 -12.23 0.68
N CYS A 15 -7.99 -13.08 -0.35
CA CYS A 15 -7.08 -14.22 -0.41
C CYS A 15 -6.39 -14.28 -1.78
N ILE A 16 -5.09 -14.57 -1.77
CA ILE A 16 -4.28 -14.60 -3.00
C ILE A 16 -3.51 -15.91 -3.07
N ASN A 17 -3.58 -16.58 -4.21
CA ASN A 17 -2.74 -17.75 -4.49
C ASN A 17 -1.29 -17.33 -4.67
N ARG A 18 -0.40 -17.88 -3.85
CA ARG A 18 1.04 -17.62 -3.87
C ARG A 18 1.81 -18.93 -3.97
N ARG A 19 3.09 -18.82 -4.31
CA ARG A 19 4.05 -19.92 -4.28
C ARG A 19 5.00 -19.70 -3.12
N CYS A 20 5.23 -20.73 -2.31
CA CYS A 20 6.16 -20.63 -1.18
C CYS A 20 7.58 -20.47 -1.69
N CYS A 21 8.32 -19.48 -1.19
CA CYS A 21 9.71 -19.26 -1.56
C CYS A 21 10.64 -20.43 -1.16
N ASN A 22 10.25 -21.22 -0.15
CA ASN A 22 11.08 -22.31 0.36
C ASN A 22 10.79 -23.69 -0.27
N CYS A 23 9.51 -24.07 -0.38
CA CYS A 23 9.13 -25.41 -0.88
C CYS A 23 8.45 -25.39 -2.25
N CYS A 24 8.28 -24.21 -2.87
CA CYS A 24 7.63 -24.02 -4.17
C CYS A 24 6.18 -24.53 -4.28
N SER A 25 5.56 -24.98 -3.18
CA SER A 25 4.15 -25.38 -3.17
C SER A 25 3.23 -24.16 -3.32
N PRO A 26 2.11 -24.30 -4.04
CA PRO A 26 1.07 -23.29 -4.04
C PRO A 26 0.40 -23.24 -2.66
N TYR A 27 0.09 -22.05 -2.17
CA TYR A 27 -0.66 -21.85 -0.95
C TYR A 27 -1.56 -20.62 -1.07
N LEU A 28 -2.64 -20.62 -0.30
CA LEU A 28 -3.53 -19.47 -0.19
C LEU A 28 -3.01 -18.55 0.91
N SER A 29 -2.68 -17.32 0.54
CA SER A 29 -2.31 -16.28 1.48
C SER A 29 -3.55 -15.45 1.80
N GLU A 30 -4.04 -15.58 3.03
CA GLU A 30 -5.10 -14.73 3.54
C GLU A 30 -4.53 -13.36 3.92
N ILE A 31 -5.22 -12.31 3.49
CA ILE A 31 -4.90 -10.92 3.77
C ILE A 31 -6.09 -10.36 4.55
N ASN A 32 -5.84 -10.03 5.81
CA ASN A 32 -6.79 -9.35 6.68
C ASN A 32 -6.07 -8.13 7.28
N THR A 33 -6.30 -6.97 6.67
CA THR A 33 -5.63 -5.72 7.02
C THR A 33 -6.61 -4.56 6.97
N THR A 34 -6.25 -3.47 7.63
CA THR A 34 -6.98 -2.20 7.58
C THR A 34 -6.23 -1.19 6.73
N PHE A 35 -6.91 -0.11 6.37
CA PHE A 35 -6.30 1.14 5.92
C PHE A 35 -7.06 2.33 6.50
N LYS A 36 -6.36 3.44 6.72
CA LYS A 36 -6.90 4.72 7.16
C LYS A 36 -6.31 5.84 6.33
N VAL A 37 -7.18 6.70 5.82
CA VAL A 37 -6.80 7.84 5.00
C VAL A 37 -7.55 9.10 5.39
N TRP A 38 -6.87 10.23 5.32
CA TRP A 38 -7.44 11.55 5.48
C TRP A 38 -7.72 12.16 4.12
N ILE A 39 -8.99 12.38 3.82
CA ILE A 39 -9.46 13.05 2.62
C ILE A 39 -9.55 14.54 2.91
N ILE A 40 -8.73 15.33 2.23
CA ILE A 40 -8.67 16.78 2.39
C ILE A 40 -9.14 17.43 1.09
N PRO A 41 -10.14 18.33 1.14
CA PRO A 41 -10.55 19.07 -0.05
C PRO A 41 -9.40 19.97 -0.50
N SER A 42 -9.06 19.92 -1.79
CA SER A 42 -8.06 20.83 -2.35
C SER A 42 -8.60 22.27 -2.29
N THR A 43 -8.00 23.13 -1.47
CA THR A 43 -8.42 24.54 -1.40
C THR A 43 -8.07 25.28 -2.71
N ARG A 44 -8.89 26.27 -3.08
CA ARG A 44 -8.83 27.05 -4.34
C ARG A 44 -7.53 27.87 -4.59
N LEU A 45 -6.45 27.64 -3.84
CA LEU A 45 -5.13 28.21 -4.12
C LEU A 45 -4.38 27.49 -5.24
N VAL A 46 -4.93 26.40 -5.78
CA VAL A 46 -4.50 25.78 -7.04
C VAL A 46 -5.26 26.42 -8.21
N ARG A 47 -5.09 27.74 -8.40
CA ARG A 47 -5.73 28.52 -9.49
C ARG A 47 -4.84 28.68 -10.71
N ASP A 48 -3.66 28.08 -10.74
CA ASP A 48 -2.79 28.10 -11.91
C ASP A 48 -2.75 26.74 -12.62
N SER A 49 -2.98 26.84 -13.91
CA SER A 49 -3.46 25.86 -14.88
C SER A 49 -2.50 24.71 -15.22
N SER A 50 -1.66 24.24 -14.29
CA SER A 50 -0.71 23.14 -14.55
C SER A 50 -0.40 22.26 -13.34
N CYS A 51 -0.99 22.52 -12.17
CA CYS A 51 -0.67 21.76 -10.98
C CYS A 51 -1.53 20.49 -10.92
N GLN A 52 -0.94 19.37 -11.37
CA GLN A 52 -1.38 18.03 -11.01
C GLN A 52 -1.68 18.03 -9.50
N LEU A 53 -2.87 17.53 -9.11
CA LEU A 53 -3.09 17.20 -7.70
C LEU A 53 -1.92 16.33 -7.26
N PRO A 54 -1.32 16.55 -6.08
CA PRO A 54 -0.25 15.68 -5.62
C PRO A 54 -0.76 14.24 -5.71
N ASP A 55 0.02 13.38 -6.37
CA ASP A 55 -0.27 11.94 -6.41
C ASP A 55 -0.58 11.47 -4.99
N ILE A 56 -1.55 10.56 -4.87
CA ILE A 56 -1.93 9.97 -3.59
C ILE A 56 -0.65 9.57 -2.84
N GLY A 57 -0.40 10.24 -1.71
CA GLY A 57 0.80 10.01 -0.91
C GLY A 57 2.08 10.77 -1.26
N GLY A 58 2.00 12.01 -1.75
CA GLY A 58 3.18 12.89 -1.93
C GLY A 58 4.16 12.90 -0.74
N GLU A 59 3.91 13.74 0.28
CA GLU A 59 4.73 13.74 1.51
C GLU A 59 4.26 12.76 2.58
N ASP A 60 2.94 12.52 2.66
CA ASP A 60 2.30 11.59 3.60
C ASP A 60 1.35 10.64 2.85
N PRO A 61 1.62 9.33 2.79
CA PRO A 61 0.75 8.33 2.14
C PRO A 61 -0.62 8.17 2.78
N SER A 62 -0.83 8.75 3.97
CA SER A 62 -2.08 8.70 4.72
C SER A 62 -3.03 9.85 4.34
N VAL A 63 -2.68 10.70 3.37
CA VAL A 63 -3.46 11.88 2.97
C VAL A 63 -3.79 11.84 1.48
N LEU A 64 -5.08 12.01 1.18
CA LEU A 64 -5.64 12.09 -0.16
C LEU A 64 -6.27 13.47 -0.39
N TYR A 65 -5.79 14.19 -1.41
CA TYR A 65 -6.35 15.49 -1.79
C TYR A 65 -7.39 15.33 -2.90
N VAL A 66 -8.60 15.83 -2.67
CA VAL A 66 -9.73 15.65 -3.61
C VAL A 66 -10.33 17.00 -3.98
N LYS A 67 -10.64 17.20 -5.27
CA LYS A 67 -11.36 18.39 -5.72
C LYS A 67 -12.82 18.31 -5.23
N PRO A 68 -13.39 19.36 -4.62
CA PRO A 68 -14.78 19.36 -4.22
C PRO A 68 -15.72 19.05 -5.41
N GLY A 69 -16.69 18.15 -5.20
CA GLY A 69 -17.62 17.70 -6.24
C GLY A 69 -17.12 16.53 -7.11
N TYR A 70 -15.93 15.99 -6.82
CA TYR A 70 -15.38 14.80 -7.45
C TYR A 70 -15.30 13.63 -6.46
N GLU A 71 -15.30 12.40 -6.99
CA GLU A 71 -15.12 11.18 -6.20
C GLU A 71 -13.66 11.01 -5.77
N ALA A 72 -13.45 10.47 -4.58
CA ALA A 72 -12.13 10.14 -4.06
C ALA A 72 -11.72 8.75 -4.56
N ASP A 73 -10.68 8.67 -5.38
CA ASP A 73 -10.14 7.40 -5.85
C ASP A 73 -9.31 6.73 -4.73
N LEU A 74 -9.81 5.60 -4.21
CA LEU A 74 -9.15 4.79 -3.19
C LEU A 74 -8.47 3.54 -3.76
N ASP A 75 -8.62 3.24 -5.05
CA ASP A 75 -8.18 1.96 -5.63
C ASP A 75 -6.67 1.78 -5.50
N SER A 76 -5.92 2.84 -5.78
CA SER A 76 -4.46 2.84 -5.65
C SER A 76 -4.00 2.63 -4.20
N LEU A 77 -4.74 3.16 -3.22
CA LEU A 77 -4.45 2.96 -1.80
C LEU A 77 -4.72 1.51 -1.39
N ILE A 78 -5.87 0.97 -1.80
CA ILE A 78 -6.25 -0.43 -1.53
C ILE A 78 -5.22 -1.39 -2.12
N GLN A 79 -4.79 -1.16 -3.37
CA GLN A 79 -3.74 -1.95 -4.01
C GLN A 79 -2.42 -1.89 -3.23
N ASP A 80 -2.04 -0.71 -2.74
CA ASP A 80 -0.83 -0.55 -1.94
C ASP A 80 -0.92 -1.27 -0.59
N THR A 81 -2.04 -1.15 0.11
CA THR A 81 -2.27 -1.85 1.38
C THR A 81 -2.20 -3.36 1.19
N ILE A 82 -2.83 -3.90 0.14
CA ILE A 82 -2.77 -5.34 -0.18
C ILE A 82 -1.32 -5.77 -0.40
N ARG A 83 -0.59 -5.02 -1.22
CA ARG A 83 0.76 -5.41 -1.65
C ARG A 83 1.78 -5.24 -0.51
N LEU A 84 1.54 -4.34 0.47
CA LEU A 84 2.31 -4.23 1.72
C LEU A 84 2.03 -5.37 2.70
N ALA A 85 0.78 -5.79 2.80
CA ALA A 85 0.38 -6.92 3.63
C ALA A 85 1.01 -8.23 3.13
N ILE A 86 1.09 -8.39 1.81
CA ILE A 86 1.75 -9.53 1.17
C ILE A 86 3.25 -9.61 1.48
N SER A 87 3.94 -8.47 1.55
CA SER A 87 5.40 -8.41 1.82
C SER A 87 5.79 -9.02 3.18
N VAL A 88 4.84 -9.28 4.08
CA VAL A 88 5.09 -9.81 5.43
C VAL A 88 5.30 -11.32 5.44
N LYS A 89 4.72 -12.08 4.50
CA LYS A 89 4.73 -13.56 4.57
C LYS A 89 4.91 -14.21 3.21
N GLU A 90 6.09 -14.79 2.99
CA GLU A 90 6.44 -15.48 1.74
C GLU A 90 6.37 -17.01 1.86
N THR A 91 6.14 -17.53 3.07
CA THR A 91 6.18 -18.95 3.39
C THR A 91 4.78 -19.52 3.65
N CYS A 92 4.54 -20.75 3.18
CA CYS A 92 3.23 -21.40 3.32
C CYS A 92 2.96 -21.95 4.73
N SER A 93 4.00 -22.07 5.58
CA SER A 93 3.90 -22.69 6.90
C SER A 93 5.05 -22.21 7.79
N GLN A 94 4.88 -22.33 9.11
CA GLN A 94 5.96 -22.06 10.07
C GLN A 94 7.19 -22.94 9.86
N ALA A 95 7.02 -24.15 9.33
CA ALA A 95 8.15 -25.02 8.99
C ALA A 95 8.98 -24.43 7.85
N CYS A 96 8.33 -23.86 6.83
CA CYS A 96 9.02 -23.18 5.73
C CYS A 96 9.63 -21.84 6.14
N ASP A 97 9.09 -21.21 7.19
CA ASP A 97 9.61 -19.98 7.77
C ASP A 97 10.92 -20.20 8.55
N LYS A 98 11.04 -21.36 9.20
CA LYS A 98 12.20 -21.72 10.04
C LYS A 98 13.29 -22.50 9.32
N SER A 99 13.03 -22.98 8.11
CA SER A 99 14.01 -23.74 7.32
C SER A 99 15.02 -22.83 6.64
N GLU A 100 16.24 -23.34 6.41
CA GLU A 100 17.24 -22.61 5.63
C GLU A 100 16.67 -22.17 4.26
N PRO A 101 16.82 -20.89 3.89
CA PRO A 101 16.23 -20.37 2.66
C PRO A 101 16.86 -21.07 1.46
N LYS A 102 16.07 -21.92 0.79
CA LYS A 102 16.42 -22.45 -0.53
C LYS A 102 16.22 -21.33 -1.55
N VAL A 103 17.23 -20.48 -1.70
CA VAL A 103 17.19 -19.29 -2.55
C VAL A 103 16.76 -19.66 -3.97
N HIS A 104 15.52 -19.32 -4.34
CA HIS A 104 15.08 -19.31 -5.72
C HIS A 104 14.61 -17.90 -6.07
N TYR A 105 15.41 -17.23 -6.90
CA TYR A 105 15.22 -15.86 -7.37
C TYR A 105 13.84 -15.72 -8.05
N LEU A 106 12.89 -15.03 -7.41
CA LEU A 106 11.61 -14.68 -8.01
C LEU A 106 11.77 -13.35 -8.76
N GLY A 107 11.62 -13.42 -10.08
CA GLY A 107 11.97 -12.37 -11.03
C GLY A 107 11.31 -11.01 -10.79
N ILE A 108 12.12 -9.97 -11.00
CA ILE A 108 11.80 -8.55 -10.97
C ILE A 108 10.79 -8.21 -12.08
N ARG A 109 9.76 -7.41 -11.77
CA ARG A 109 9.00 -6.63 -12.77
C ARG A 109 8.92 -5.17 -12.34
N ASN A 110 9.61 -4.33 -13.12
CA ASN A 110 9.78 -2.90 -12.93
C ASN A 110 8.53 -2.09 -13.34
N SER A 111 8.25 -1.02 -12.59
CA SER A 111 7.57 0.18 -13.07
C SER A 111 8.04 1.38 -12.23
N ALA A 112 8.83 2.25 -12.84
CA ALA A 112 9.70 3.20 -12.14
C ALA A 112 8.98 4.33 -11.36
N SER A 113 7.70 4.62 -11.60
CA SER A 113 6.95 5.60 -10.78
C SER A 113 6.33 4.96 -9.54
N THR A 114 5.82 3.74 -9.68
CA THR A 114 5.29 2.91 -8.60
C THR A 114 6.39 2.64 -7.57
N GLU A 115 7.61 2.35 -8.01
CA GLU A 115 8.76 2.05 -7.14
C GLU A 115 9.06 3.15 -6.10
N LYS A 116 9.03 4.44 -6.47
CA LYS A 116 9.33 5.53 -5.52
C LYS A 116 8.33 5.62 -4.37
N ARG A 117 7.04 5.49 -4.68
CA ARG A 117 5.95 5.45 -3.70
C ARG A 117 6.05 4.19 -2.82
N TRP A 118 6.37 3.06 -3.44
CA TRP A 118 6.59 1.77 -2.78
C TRP A 118 7.76 1.78 -1.79
N PHE A 119 8.91 2.34 -2.17
CA PHE A 119 10.06 2.48 -1.27
C PHE A 119 9.73 3.33 -0.05
N LYS A 120 9.02 4.45 -0.21
CA LYS A 120 8.62 5.32 0.90
C LYS A 120 7.64 4.61 1.86
N LEU A 121 6.69 3.83 1.32
CA LEU A 121 5.78 3.02 2.13
C LEU A 121 6.51 1.92 2.92
N LEU A 122 7.50 1.26 2.31
CA LEU A 122 8.33 0.27 2.99
C LEU A 122 9.18 0.92 4.10
N GLU A 123 9.79 2.07 3.85
CA GLU A 123 10.53 2.82 4.88
C GLU A 123 9.66 3.21 6.07
N LEU A 124 8.40 3.61 5.82
CA LEU A 124 7.46 3.98 6.90
C LEU A 124 7.02 2.78 7.73
N LYS A 125 6.83 1.62 7.09
CA LYS A 125 6.56 0.33 7.76
C LYS A 125 7.72 -0.14 8.62
N GLU A 126 8.96 0.16 8.23
CA GLU A 126 10.16 -0.19 9.03
C GLU A 126 10.38 0.77 10.19
N LYS A 127 10.19 2.08 9.98
CA LYS A 127 10.45 3.13 10.99
C LYS A 127 9.39 3.19 12.09
N HIS A 128 8.17 2.74 11.81
CA HIS A 128 7.11 2.68 12.79
C HIS A 128 6.42 1.32 12.68
N HIS A 129 5.97 0.73 13.79
CA HIS A 129 5.03 -0.39 13.79
C HIS A 129 3.65 0.05 13.21
N PHE A 130 3.65 0.49 11.95
CA PHE A 130 2.55 1.18 11.30
C PHE A 130 1.56 0.16 10.78
N LYS A 131 0.34 0.22 11.31
CA LYS A 131 -0.85 -0.19 10.57
C LYS A 131 -1.25 1.01 9.72
N ILE A 132 -1.31 0.82 8.41
CA ILE A 132 -2.02 1.75 7.54
C ILE A 132 -3.50 1.66 7.91
#